data_AF-A0A1G1XZQ0-F1
#
_entry.id   AF-A0A1G1XZQ0-F1
#
_cell.length_a   1.000
_cell.length_b   1.000
_cell.length_c   1.000
_cell.angle_alpha   90.00
_cell.angle_beta   90.00
_cell.angle_gamma   90.00
#
_symmetry.space_group_name_H-M   'P 1'
#
loop_
_entity.id
_entity.type
_entity.pdbx_description
1 polymer ?
#
loop_
_entity_poly.entity_id
_entity_poly.type
_entity_poly.pdbx_seq_one_letter_code
_entity_poly.pdbx_strand_id
1 'polypeptide(L)'
;MRWLYILTLIALTLSFTPSILAHSGQDGELVKSAEATAVYVVQNGLRYVFPDLKTYQSWYGNDFSAVKTVSKEELMGYQLKGNVTHKPGALIKIQTDPKVYEVTDDQGSMMAIQDEAEAVIKFGVDWAKLIVDVPDAFFVNYAIVTAPPPAEEPTPTSTPPTVPLTFDQTPAEPSKESTNLIRLTNNQLSDKILDIEWNDSIYGVLWLQNDDLYYTYILASTLNFGPPVKLNASEVKALAGQITWDGSYFAVAWTGQNGDQTNLYFSKLGIDGQIWVNQKKITTVDADSGVSITDNNDAKYAVAWDKSLTANADAKEIFFTNLDDVGVITSAIFQVSSSDAKQSRQPKVLWNNADYGLFWQDQRDGNAEIYYSRLDTSGSELTQDTRITNNESETFSPAITWDGTTYGLGFYDGRAGGGYYFNRVYSNGTKILTLDAKLASLTNSADNGIDITYLNNFYYLAAAHKTTSPKPDDGTEIYLIQVVEGGDVRLETRLTYNPWQASSPAIVESDDSFGIIWADGRATCTDCSLAEPKRDEFYFLKMDD
;
A
#
# COMPACT_ATOMS: atom_id res chain seq x y z
N MET A 1 52.08 -90.15 20.45
CA MET A 1 52.23 -88.68 20.50
C MET A 1 51.65 -88.10 19.22
N ARG A 2 50.79 -87.09 19.38
CA ARG A 2 50.22 -86.18 18.35
C ARG A 2 49.21 -86.76 17.35
N TRP A 3 47.94 -86.57 17.72
CA TRP A 3 46.90 -86.06 16.83
C TRP A 3 47.37 -84.75 16.15
N LEU A 4 46.91 -84.38 14.94
CA LEU A 4 45.73 -83.52 14.77
C LEU A 4 45.58 -82.99 13.30
N TYR A 5 44.46 -83.37 12.66
CA TYR A 5 43.50 -82.58 11.85
C TYR A 5 43.89 -81.81 10.58
N ILE A 6 43.11 -82.15 9.55
CA ILE A 6 42.79 -81.42 8.32
C ILE A 6 42.31 -80.00 8.67
N LEU A 7 42.89 -78.99 8.04
CA LEU A 7 42.30 -77.65 7.95
C LEU A 7 42.30 -77.21 6.49
N THR A 8 41.14 -77.40 5.86
CA THR A 8 40.70 -76.72 4.65
C THR A 8 40.80 -75.21 4.85
N LEU A 9 41.69 -74.57 4.10
CA LEU A 9 41.81 -73.13 4.02
C LEU A 9 40.65 -72.61 3.15
N ILE A 10 39.52 -72.29 3.76
CA ILE A 10 38.49 -71.46 3.11
C ILE A 10 39.07 -70.05 3.09
N ALA A 11 39.59 -69.63 1.93
CA ALA A 11 39.86 -68.23 1.66
C ALA A 11 38.51 -67.52 1.55
N LEU A 12 37.99 -67.04 2.69
CA LEU A 12 36.91 -66.08 2.71
C LEU A 12 37.48 -64.75 2.22
N THR A 13 37.50 -64.56 0.90
CA THR A 13 37.63 -63.22 0.34
C THR A 13 36.39 -62.46 0.75
N LEU A 14 36.46 -61.73 1.88
CA LEU A 14 35.62 -60.55 2.05
C LEU A 14 36.06 -59.58 0.97
N SER A 15 35.46 -59.70 -0.21
CA SER A 15 35.20 -58.54 -1.03
C SER A 15 34.35 -57.62 -0.18
N PHE A 16 35.00 -56.72 0.56
CA PHE A 16 34.41 -55.44 0.89
C PHE A 16 34.17 -54.75 -0.45
N THR A 17 33.06 -55.08 -1.10
CA THR A 17 32.36 -54.03 -1.82
C THR A 17 32.07 -53.01 -0.74
N PRO A 18 32.62 -51.78 -0.78
CA PRO A 18 31.98 -50.73 -0.01
C PRO A 18 30.53 -50.79 -0.47
N SER A 19 29.65 -51.22 0.42
CA SER A 19 28.23 -50.94 0.27
C SER A 19 28.20 -49.43 0.31
N ILE A 20 28.26 -48.80 -0.87
CA ILE A 20 27.71 -47.47 -1.02
C ILE A 20 26.26 -47.73 -0.67
N LEU A 21 25.90 -47.51 0.60
CA LEU A 21 24.52 -47.27 0.94
C LEU A 21 24.10 -46.22 -0.06
N ALA A 22 23.26 -46.60 -1.02
CA ALA A 22 22.59 -45.65 -1.89
C ALA A 22 21.80 -44.77 -0.91
N HIS A 23 22.42 -43.66 -0.55
CA HIS A 23 21.95 -42.84 0.55
C HIS A 23 20.73 -42.12 0.01
N SER A 24 19.55 -42.53 0.46
CA SER A 24 18.27 -41.99 0.01
C SER A 24 17.98 -40.64 0.68
N GLY A 25 18.96 -39.73 0.67
CA GLY A 25 18.68 -38.34 0.96
C GLY A 25 17.66 -37.86 -0.06
N GLN A 26 16.59 -37.23 0.41
CA GLN A 26 15.61 -36.67 -0.52
C GLN A 26 16.25 -35.47 -1.22
N ASP A 27 15.97 -35.31 -2.51
CA ASP A 27 16.44 -34.12 -3.22
C ASP A 27 15.87 -32.86 -2.55
N GLY A 28 16.76 -31.88 -2.30
CA GLY A 28 16.44 -30.66 -1.56
C GLY A 28 16.60 -30.79 -0.04
N GLU A 29 17.04 -31.94 0.49
CA GLU A 29 17.24 -32.12 1.92
C GLU A 29 18.41 -31.29 2.46
N LEU A 30 18.14 -30.51 3.50
CA LEU A 30 19.15 -29.71 4.20
C LEU A 30 19.79 -30.49 5.34
N VAL A 31 21.10 -30.62 5.32
CA VAL A 31 21.86 -31.41 6.29
C VAL A 31 23.05 -30.65 6.86
N LYS A 32 23.41 -30.96 8.11
CA LYS A 32 24.65 -30.52 8.75
C LYS A 32 25.23 -31.62 9.64
N SER A 33 26.52 -31.53 9.92
CA SER A 33 27.14 -32.33 10.99
C SER A 33 27.06 -31.58 12.32
N ALA A 34 26.94 -32.29 13.43
CA ALA A 34 27.08 -31.69 14.77
C ALA A 34 28.50 -31.10 15.01
N GLU A 35 29.50 -31.56 14.25
CA GLU A 35 30.90 -31.14 14.40
C GLU A 35 31.29 -29.98 13.47
N ALA A 36 30.38 -29.52 12.59
CA ALA A 36 30.65 -28.47 11.62
C ALA A 36 29.53 -27.42 11.58
N THR A 37 29.90 -26.18 11.28
CA THR A 37 28.95 -25.05 11.16
C THR A 37 28.31 -24.95 9.79
N ALA A 38 28.90 -25.57 8.76
CA ALA A 38 28.40 -25.53 7.40
C ALA A 38 27.08 -26.30 7.24
N VAL A 39 26.17 -25.72 6.46
CA VAL A 39 24.93 -26.34 6.00
C VAL A 39 25.10 -26.78 4.56
N TYR A 40 24.52 -27.92 4.21
CA TYR A 40 24.56 -28.48 2.86
C TYR A 40 23.14 -28.78 2.36
N VAL A 41 22.93 -28.66 1.07
CA VAL A 41 21.76 -29.23 0.38
C VAL A 41 22.17 -30.49 -0.36
N VAL A 42 21.37 -31.55 -0.24
CA VAL A 42 21.55 -32.81 -0.97
C VAL A 42 20.72 -32.76 -2.24
N GLN A 43 21.35 -33.04 -3.38
CA GLN A 43 20.68 -33.10 -4.68
C GLN A 43 21.34 -34.16 -5.56
N ASN A 44 20.57 -35.11 -6.07
CA ASN A 44 21.04 -36.26 -6.84
C ASN A 44 22.14 -37.07 -6.12
N GLY A 45 22.03 -37.20 -4.78
CA GLY A 45 23.02 -37.89 -3.94
C GLY A 45 24.36 -37.15 -3.76
N LEU A 46 24.47 -35.92 -4.26
CA LEU A 46 25.62 -35.03 -4.06
C LEU A 46 25.27 -33.97 -3.00
N ARG A 47 26.28 -33.47 -2.27
CA ARG A 47 26.10 -32.33 -1.36
C ARG A 47 26.70 -31.06 -1.95
N TYR A 48 25.95 -29.97 -1.86
CA TYR A 48 26.40 -28.63 -2.17
C TYR A 48 26.43 -27.81 -0.89
N VAL A 49 27.48 -27.04 -0.68
CA VAL A 49 27.66 -26.28 0.56
C VAL A 49 27.17 -24.85 0.40
N PHE A 50 26.46 -24.31 1.40
CA PHE A 50 26.21 -22.88 1.48
C PHE A 50 27.51 -22.20 1.95
N PRO A 51 28.16 -21.36 1.12
CA PRO A 51 29.48 -20.81 1.43
C PRO A 51 29.44 -19.80 2.58
N ASP A 52 28.30 -19.12 2.77
CA ASP A 52 28.05 -18.17 3.84
C ASP A 52 26.57 -18.13 4.26
N LEU A 53 26.31 -17.40 5.34
CA LEU A 53 24.97 -17.24 5.91
C LEU A 53 24.01 -16.49 4.97
N LYS A 54 24.51 -15.49 4.22
CA LYS A 54 23.68 -14.69 3.31
C LYS A 54 23.15 -15.53 2.16
N THR A 55 23.98 -16.43 1.64
CA THR A 55 23.59 -17.38 0.60
C THR A 55 22.49 -18.30 1.11
N TYR A 56 22.61 -18.85 2.32
CA TYR A 56 21.55 -19.67 2.92
C TYR A 56 20.24 -18.87 3.11
N GLN A 57 20.35 -17.66 3.67
CA GLN A 57 19.20 -16.79 3.91
C GLN A 57 18.48 -16.39 2.63
N SER A 58 19.18 -16.30 1.49
CA SER A 58 18.51 -16.04 0.20
C SER A 58 17.52 -17.14 -0.16
N TRP A 59 17.76 -18.40 0.23
CA TRP A 59 16.89 -19.53 -0.08
C TRP A 59 15.83 -19.81 1.00
N TYR A 60 16.19 -19.69 2.27
CA TYR A 60 15.38 -20.16 3.39
C TYR A 60 15.13 -19.11 4.49
N GLY A 61 15.55 -17.86 4.27
CA GLY A 61 15.47 -16.82 5.28
C GLY A 61 16.25 -17.17 6.55
N ASN A 62 15.73 -16.75 7.71
CA ASN A 62 16.33 -17.07 9.02
C ASN A 62 15.90 -18.43 9.57
N ASP A 63 15.17 -19.24 8.79
CA ASP A 63 14.66 -20.53 9.24
C ASP A 63 15.70 -21.64 9.05
N PHE A 64 16.08 -22.28 10.15
CA PHE A 64 16.97 -23.46 10.17
C PHE A 64 16.23 -24.73 10.63
N SER A 65 14.91 -24.67 10.81
CA SER A 65 14.10 -25.77 11.33
C SER A 65 14.13 -27.01 10.43
N ALA A 66 14.27 -26.80 9.12
CA ALA A 66 14.41 -27.86 8.12
C ALA A 66 15.80 -28.50 8.07
N VAL A 67 16.81 -27.92 8.72
CA VAL A 67 18.19 -28.42 8.70
C VAL A 67 18.36 -29.60 9.64
N LYS A 68 18.57 -30.78 9.06
CA LYS A 68 18.75 -32.02 9.82
C LYS A 68 20.19 -32.20 10.23
N THR A 69 20.39 -32.60 11.49
CA THR A 69 21.72 -33.00 11.97
C THR A 69 21.95 -34.47 11.65
N VAL A 70 22.97 -34.77 10.85
CA VAL A 70 23.36 -36.11 10.42
C VAL A 70 24.71 -36.52 11.00
N SER A 71 24.99 -37.82 11.02
CA SER A 71 26.30 -38.34 11.44
C SER A 71 27.41 -37.95 10.45
N LYS A 72 28.67 -38.01 10.89
CA LYS A 72 29.82 -37.73 10.03
C LYS A 72 29.93 -38.74 8.89
N GLU A 73 29.70 -40.01 9.18
CA GLU A 73 29.73 -41.11 8.23
C GLU A 73 28.66 -40.94 7.15
N GLU A 74 27.45 -40.52 7.55
CA GLU A 74 26.38 -40.17 6.63
C GLU A 74 26.73 -38.97 5.77
N LEU A 75 27.23 -37.89 6.38
CA LEU A 75 27.63 -36.71 5.61
C LEU A 75 28.71 -37.07 4.57
N MET A 76 29.70 -37.89 4.95
CA MET A 76 30.75 -38.42 4.06
C MET A 76 30.21 -39.29 2.91
N GLY A 77 29.03 -39.89 3.06
CA GLY A 77 28.34 -40.63 2.00
C GLY A 77 27.89 -39.73 0.84
N TYR A 78 27.59 -38.46 1.11
CA TYR A 78 27.31 -37.46 0.07
C TYR A 78 28.61 -36.79 -0.39
N GLN A 79 28.96 -36.98 -1.66
CA GLN A 79 30.16 -36.37 -2.23
C GLN A 79 29.96 -34.85 -2.37
N LEU A 80 30.91 -34.06 -1.87
CA LEU A 80 30.90 -32.60 -2.02
C LEU A 80 31.13 -32.23 -3.50
N LYS A 81 30.18 -31.49 -4.07
CA LYS A 81 30.19 -31.16 -5.50
C LYS A 81 30.53 -29.70 -5.79
N GLY A 82 30.07 -28.77 -4.97
CA GLY A 82 30.28 -27.34 -5.20
C GLY A 82 29.62 -26.47 -4.15
N ASN A 83 29.64 -25.17 -4.40
CA ASN A 83 28.95 -24.17 -3.58
C ASN A 83 27.56 -23.90 -4.15
N VAL A 84 26.60 -23.65 -3.27
CA VAL A 84 25.32 -23.06 -3.63
C VAL A 84 25.51 -21.57 -3.91
N THR A 85 24.83 -21.05 -4.92
CA THR A 85 24.77 -19.61 -5.24
C THR A 85 23.55 -18.96 -4.60
N HIS A 86 23.44 -17.63 -4.66
CA HIS A 86 22.22 -16.95 -4.22
C HIS A 86 21.02 -17.41 -5.06
N LYS A 87 19.82 -17.34 -4.46
CA LYS A 87 18.56 -17.71 -5.13
C LYS A 87 18.30 -16.87 -6.40
N PRO A 88 17.58 -17.41 -7.41
CA PRO A 88 17.07 -16.62 -8.52
C PRO A 88 16.31 -15.36 -8.05
N GLY A 89 16.57 -14.22 -8.68
CA GLY A 89 16.05 -12.90 -8.31
C GLY A 89 16.90 -12.15 -7.28
N ALA A 90 18.00 -12.73 -6.78
CA ALA A 90 18.93 -12.00 -5.92
C ALA A 90 19.78 -10.99 -6.72
N LEU A 91 19.96 -9.80 -6.17
CA LEU A 91 20.86 -8.77 -6.69
C LEU A 91 22.24 -8.89 -6.04
N ILE A 92 23.28 -9.06 -6.85
CA ILE A 92 24.65 -9.24 -6.37
C ILE A 92 25.65 -8.33 -7.07
N LYS A 93 26.75 -8.01 -6.38
CA LYS A 93 27.93 -7.38 -6.97
C LYS A 93 29.22 -7.83 -6.27
N ILE A 94 30.36 -7.48 -6.84
CA ILE A 94 31.67 -7.56 -6.16
C ILE A 94 32.17 -6.15 -5.83
N GLN A 95 33.01 -6.01 -4.81
CA GLN A 95 33.50 -4.69 -4.40
C GLN A 95 34.42 -4.03 -5.45
N THR A 96 35.00 -4.82 -6.34
CA THR A 96 35.96 -4.40 -7.35
C THR A 96 35.32 -4.00 -8.69
N ASP A 97 34.02 -4.22 -8.86
CA ASP A 97 33.25 -3.88 -10.09
C ASP A 97 31.92 -3.22 -9.70
N PRO A 98 31.61 -2.00 -10.19
CA PRO A 98 30.36 -1.32 -9.88
C PRO A 98 29.10 -1.96 -10.50
N LYS A 99 29.24 -2.93 -11.43
CA LYS A 99 28.09 -3.58 -12.06
C LYS A 99 27.31 -4.44 -11.07
N VAL A 100 25.98 -4.36 -11.20
CA VAL A 100 25.04 -5.18 -10.44
C VAL A 100 24.45 -6.24 -11.36
N TYR A 101 24.30 -7.44 -10.83
CA TYR A 101 23.78 -8.58 -11.55
C TYR A 101 22.56 -9.16 -10.83
N GLU A 102 21.54 -9.52 -11.60
CA GLU A 102 20.45 -10.39 -11.16
C GLU A 102 20.85 -11.85 -11.37
N VAL A 103 20.70 -12.69 -10.35
CA VAL A 103 20.82 -14.15 -10.51
C VAL A 103 19.55 -14.67 -11.20
N THR A 104 19.69 -15.38 -12.31
CA THR A 104 18.55 -15.75 -13.17
C THR A 104 18.11 -17.20 -13.04
N ASP A 105 18.95 -18.08 -12.49
CA ASP A 105 18.63 -19.50 -12.30
C ASP A 105 19.27 -20.10 -11.03
N ASP A 106 18.89 -21.32 -10.69
CA ASP A 106 19.36 -22.06 -9.51
C ASP A 106 20.77 -22.66 -9.70
N GLN A 107 21.38 -22.49 -10.88
CA GLN A 107 22.75 -22.90 -11.17
C GLN A 107 23.75 -21.73 -11.09
N GLY A 108 23.29 -20.51 -10.83
CA GLY A 108 24.15 -19.34 -10.66
C GLY A 108 24.42 -18.56 -11.96
N SER A 109 23.59 -18.73 -13.00
CA SER A 109 23.62 -17.79 -14.12
C SER A 109 23.16 -16.41 -13.65
N MET A 110 23.76 -15.36 -14.21
CA MET A 110 23.44 -13.98 -13.84
C MET A 110 23.47 -13.03 -15.03
N MET A 111 22.59 -12.04 -15.01
CA MET A 111 22.47 -11.00 -16.03
C MET A 111 22.81 -9.64 -15.44
N ALA A 112 23.60 -8.87 -16.17
CA ALA A 112 23.90 -7.50 -15.77
C ALA A 112 22.65 -6.63 -15.91
N ILE A 113 22.33 -5.90 -14.85
CA ILE A 113 21.34 -4.83 -14.89
C ILE A 113 21.93 -3.69 -15.73
N GLN A 114 21.23 -3.29 -16.80
CA GLN A 114 21.74 -2.34 -17.78
C GLN A 114 21.88 -0.93 -17.20
N ASP A 115 20.88 -0.51 -16.44
CA ASP A 115 20.82 0.79 -15.80
C ASP A 115 19.89 0.79 -14.57
N GLU A 116 19.91 1.89 -13.84
CA GLU A 116 19.07 2.08 -12.65
C GLU A 116 17.58 2.02 -12.98
N ALA A 117 17.16 2.41 -14.19
CA ALA A 117 15.76 2.32 -14.58
C ALA A 117 15.31 0.85 -14.71
N GLU A 118 16.10 -0.02 -15.34
CA GLU A 118 15.84 -1.46 -15.35
C GLU A 118 15.84 -2.05 -13.93
N ALA A 119 16.75 -1.60 -13.07
CA ALA A 119 16.85 -2.04 -11.69
C ALA A 119 15.58 -1.69 -10.89
N VAL A 120 15.10 -0.45 -11.02
CA VAL A 120 13.89 0.03 -10.37
C VAL A 120 12.65 -0.68 -10.92
N ILE A 121 12.59 -0.93 -12.23
CA ILE A 121 11.47 -1.65 -12.87
C ILE A 121 11.37 -3.10 -12.36
N LYS A 122 12.50 -3.80 -12.20
CA LYS A 122 12.50 -5.22 -11.80
C LYS A 122 12.50 -5.45 -10.29
N PHE A 123 13.07 -4.53 -9.51
CA PHE A 123 13.38 -4.74 -8.08
C PHE A 123 12.93 -3.59 -7.16
N GLY A 124 12.24 -2.58 -7.69
CA GLY A 124 11.70 -1.46 -6.92
C GLY A 124 12.72 -0.35 -6.61
N VAL A 125 12.23 0.77 -6.06
CA VAL A 125 13.05 1.97 -5.77
C VAL A 125 14.16 1.72 -4.74
N ASP A 126 13.97 0.71 -3.88
CA ASP A 126 14.92 0.28 -2.87
C ASP A 126 15.86 -0.83 -3.36
N TRP A 127 15.90 -1.13 -4.67
CA TRP A 127 16.75 -2.17 -5.24
C TRP A 127 18.20 -2.10 -4.77
N ALA A 128 18.73 -0.89 -4.56
CA ALA A 128 20.08 -0.66 -4.08
C ALA A 128 20.34 -1.24 -2.68
N LYS A 129 19.30 -1.30 -1.82
CA LYS A 129 19.36 -1.94 -0.49
C LYS A 129 19.32 -3.46 -0.57
N LEU A 130 18.80 -4.02 -1.67
CA LEU A 130 18.74 -5.45 -1.93
C LEU A 130 20.06 -6.02 -2.44
N ILE A 131 21.01 -5.17 -2.84
CA ILE A 131 22.30 -5.59 -3.38
C ILE A 131 23.13 -6.29 -2.30
N VAL A 132 23.56 -7.51 -2.59
CA VAL A 132 24.48 -8.28 -1.76
C VAL A 132 25.90 -8.22 -2.34
N ASP A 133 26.84 -7.72 -1.54
CA ASP A 133 28.26 -7.86 -1.84
C ASP A 133 28.70 -9.33 -1.69
N VAL A 134 29.15 -9.92 -2.79
CA VAL A 134 29.74 -11.25 -2.85
C VAL A 134 31.26 -11.12 -2.88
N PRO A 135 32.01 -11.80 -1.99
CA PRO A 135 33.48 -11.82 -2.07
C PRO A 135 33.98 -12.40 -3.40
N ASP A 136 35.08 -11.86 -3.95
CA ASP A 136 35.65 -12.28 -5.24
C ASP A 136 35.88 -13.80 -5.33
N ALA A 137 36.29 -14.42 -4.21
CA ALA A 137 36.53 -15.87 -4.11
C ALA A 137 35.26 -16.73 -4.31
N PHE A 138 34.08 -16.16 -4.11
CA PHE A 138 32.79 -16.84 -4.32
C PHE A 138 32.07 -16.35 -5.58
N PHE A 139 32.47 -15.22 -6.16
CA PHE A 139 31.90 -14.71 -7.40
C PHE A 139 32.22 -15.61 -8.61
N VAL A 140 33.31 -16.38 -8.54
CA VAL A 140 33.65 -17.41 -9.55
C VAL A 140 32.63 -18.55 -9.67
N ASN A 141 31.67 -18.64 -8.74
CA ASN A 141 30.58 -19.61 -8.82
C ASN A 141 29.43 -19.15 -9.73
N TYR A 142 29.44 -17.91 -10.23
CA TYR A 142 28.40 -17.36 -11.10
C TYR A 142 28.85 -17.30 -12.56
N ALA A 143 27.90 -17.42 -13.48
CA ALA A 143 28.13 -17.34 -14.92
C ALA A 143 27.35 -16.17 -15.54
N ILE A 144 28.05 -15.23 -16.18
CA ILE A 144 27.38 -14.12 -16.87
C ILE A 144 26.73 -14.63 -18.15
N VAL A 145 25.43 -14.40 -18.31
CA VAL A 145 24.68 -14.64 -19.55
C VAL A 145 24.29 -13.31 -20.21
N THR A 146 24.24 -13.28 -21.54
CA THR A 146 23.89 -12.08 -22.33
C THR A 146 22.49 -12.22 -22.93
N ALA A 147 21.68 -11.17 -22.88
CA ALA A 147 20.33 -11.17 -23.45
C ALA A 147 20.37 -11.37 -24.97
N PRO A 148 19.42 -12.11 -25.58
CA PRO A 148 19.25 -12.14 -27.03
C PRO A 148 18.79 -10.76 -27.55
N PRO A 149 19.18 -10.36 -28.77
CA PRO A 149 18.79 -9.06 -29.32
C PRO A 149 17.26 -8.96 -29.52
N PRO A 150 16.66 -7.74 -29.39
CA PRO A 150 15.23 -7.54 -29.60
C PRO A 150 14.81 -7.92 -31.03
N ALA A 151 13.65 -8.57 -31.18
CA ALA A 151 13.09 -8.88 -32.49
C ALA A 151 12.71 -7.59 -33.25
N GLU A 152 13.07 -7.50 -34.54
CA GLU A 152 12.78 -6.35 -35.40
C GLU A 152 11.28 -6.05 -35.49
N GLU A 153 10.88 -4.80 -35.23
CA GLU A 153 9.51 -4.30 -35.42
C GLU A 153 9.11 -4.27 -36.91
N PRO A 154 7.86 -4.61 -37.28
CA PRO A 154 7.42 -4.50 -38.67
C PRO A 154 7.05 -3.05 -39.03
N THR A 155 7.61 -2.54 -40.13
CA THR A 155 7.33 -1.22 -40.72
C THR A 155 5.85 -1.03 -41.15
N PRO A 156 5.29 0.19 -41.08
CA PRO A 156 3.87 0.44 -41.33
C PRO A 156 3.59 0.55 -42.84
N THR A 157 2.64 -0.24 -43.35
CA THR A 157 2.02 0.06 -44.67
C THR A 157 0.52 -0.21 -44.69
N SER A 158 -0.20 0.78 -45.23
CA SER A 158 -1.62 0.83 -45.61
C SER A 158 -2.68 1.02 -44.51
N THR A 159 -3.46 2.07 -44.70
CA THR A 159 -4.63 2.55 -43.95
C THR A 159 -5.68 1.46 -43.65
N PRO A 160 -6.19 1.36 -42.41
CA PRO A 160 -7.29 0.45 -42.09
C PRO A 160 -8.66 1.09 -42.43
N PRO A 161 -9.67 0.28 -42.81
CA PRO A 161 -11.01 0.76 -43.06
C PRO A 161 -11.73 1.07 -41.73
N THR A 162 -12.53 2.13 -41.74
CA THR A 162 -13.45 2.53 -40.67
C THR A 162 -14.54 1.47 -40.49
N VAL A 163 -14.53 0.78 -39.35
CA VAL A 163 -15.67 -0.01 -38.86
C VAL A 163 -16.25 0.72 -37.64
N PRO A 164 -17.54 1.09 -37.62
CA PRO A 164 -18.16 1.67 -36.43
C PRO A 164 -18.33 0.58 -35.36
N LEU A 165 -17.78 0.80 -34.17
CA LEU A 165 -18.01 -0.05 -33.01
C LEU A 165 -19.42 0.25 -32.47
N THR A 166 -20.34 -0.69 -32.65
CA THR A 166 -21.59 -0.75 -31.89
C THR A 166 -21.30 -1.36 -30.53
N PHE A 167 -21.46 -0.57 -29.48
CA PHE A 167 -21.47 -1.06 -28.10
C PHE A 167 -22.77 -1.81 -27.85
N ASP A 168 -22.69 -3.13 -27.75
CA ASP A 168 -23.77 -3.91 -27.13
C ASP A 168 -23.55 -3.93 -25.62
N GLN A 169 -24.54 -3.41 -24.90
CA GLN A 169 -24.54 -3.31 -23.45
C GLN A 169 -24.98 -4.63 -22.85
N THR A 170 -24.07 -5.29 -22.12
CA THR A 170 -24.34 -5.93 -20.83
C THR A 170 -23.03 -6.53 -20.30
N PRO A 171 -22.37 -5.89 -19.30
CA PRO A 171 -21.31 -6.56 -18.58
C PRO A 171 -21.90 -7.76 -17.84
N ALA A 172 -21.27 -8.92 -18.01
CA ALA A 172 -21.56 -10.10 -17.20
C ALA A 172 -21.41 -9.75 -15.71
N GLU A 173 -22.24 -10.35 -14.85
CA GLU A 173 -22.05 -10.30 -13.40
C GLU A 173 -20.57 -10.57 -13.07
N PRO A 174 -19.93 -9.81 -12.16
CA PRO A 174 -18.77 -10.37 -11.48
C PRO A 174 -19.28 -11.64 -10.82
N SER A 175 -18.76 -12.78 -11.27
CA SER A 175 -19.07 -14.06 -10.66
C SER A 175 -18.93 -13.93 -9.15
N LYS A 176 -19.86 -14.54 -8.41
CA LYS A 176 -19.91 -14.71 -6.95
C LYS A 176 -18.64 -15.29 -6.28
N GLU A 177 -17.51 -15.33 -6.97
CA GLU A 177 -16.25 -15.94 -6.56
C GLU A 177 -15.03 -15.03 -6.82
N SER A 178 -15.11 -13.73 -6.52
CA SER A 178 -13.90 -13.01 -6.15
C SER A 178 -13.54 -13.41 -4.71
N THR A 179 -12.60 -14.34 -4.53
CA THR A 179 -12.20 -14.90 -3.23
C THR A 179 -11.67 -13.87 -2.21
N ASN A 180 -11.44 -12.63 -2.66
CA ASN A 180 -10.86 -11.55 -1.86
C ASN A 180 -11.85 -10.42 -1.49
N LEU A 181 -13.12 -10.53 -1.88
CA LEU A 181 -14.17 -9.59 -1.44
C LEU A 181 -14.80 -10.09 -0.15
N ILE A 182 -14.74 -9.29 0.91
CA ILE A 182 -15.29 -9.66 2.20
C ILE A 182 -16.31 -8.65 2.65
N ARG A 183 -17.48 -9.18 3.01
CA ARG A 183 -18.57 -8.43 3.63
C ARG A 183 -18.34 -8.35 5.13
N LEU A 184 -18.44 -7.14 5.66
CA LEU A 184 -18.19 -6.83 7.05
C LEU A 184 -19.53 -6.62 7.74
N THR A 185 -20.11 -7.69 8.29
CA THR A 185 -21.37 -7.57 9.02
C THR A 185 -21.44 -8.39 10.29
N ASN A 186 -21.81 -7.72 11.37
CA ASN A 186 -22.43 -8.30 12.56
C ASN A 186 -23.52 -7.38 13.15
N ASN A 187 -24.29 -6.64 12.32
CA ASN A 187 -25.35 -5.73 12.78
C ASN A 187 -24.92 -4.69 13.84
N GLN A 188 -23.64 -4.33 13.88
CA GLN A 188 -23.03 -3.40 14.84
C GLN A 188 -22.07 -2.40 14.15
N LEU A 189 -22.23 -2.17 12.85
CA LEU A 189 -21.48 -1.17 12.09
C LEU A 189 -22.52 -0.31 11.37
N SER A 190 -22.47 1.00 11.50
CA SER A 190 -23.34 1.91 10.76
C SER A 190 -22.83 3.33 10.89
N ASP A 191 -22.31 3.92 9.81
CA ASP A 191 -22.50 5.32 9.40
C ASP A 191 -21.51 5.72 8.29
N LYS A 192 -20.20 5.70 8.55
CA LYS A 192 -19.22 6.24 7.60
C LYS A 192 -17.82 5.65 7.77
N ILE A 193 -17.24 5.13 6.69
CA ILE A 193 -15.80 4.88 6.60
C ILE A 193 -15.09 6.22 6.57
N LEU A 194 -14.09 6.40 7.42
CA LEU A 194 -13.30 7.61 7.44
C LEU A 194 -12.01 7.43 6.64
N ASP A 195 -11.28 6.36 6.90
CA ASP A 195 -9.95 6.15 6.33
C ASP A 195 -9.42 4.73 6.57
N ILE A 196 -8.39 4.32 5.81
CA ILE A 196 -7.72 3.03 5.89
C ILE A 196 -6.20 3.21 5.73
N GLU A 197 -5.40 2.42 6.46
CA GLU A 197 -3.95 2.51 6.40
C GLU A 197 -3.28 1.12 6.48
N TRP A 198 -2.15 0.94 5.80
CA TRP A 198 -1.39 -0.31 5.77
C TRP A 198 -0.12 -0.25 6.63
N ASN A 199 0.28 -1.38 7.20
CA ASN A 199 1.47 -1.44 8.06
C ASN A 199 2.39 -2.66 7.83
N ASP A 200 2.35 -3.23 6.64
CA ASP A 200 3.07 -4.46 6.23
C ASP A 200 2.42 -5.78 6.66
N SER A 201 1.41 -5.77 7.55
CA SER A 201 0.75 -7.01 8.00
C SER A 201 -0.77 -6.92 8.12
N ILE A 202 -1.29 -5.74 8.45
CA ILE A 202 -2.72 -5.51 8.63
C ILE A 202 -3.13 -4.17 7.99
N TYR A 203 -4.41 -4.09 7.62
CA TYR A 203 -5.05 -2.83 7.25
C TYR A 203 -5.76 -2.27 8.49
N GLY A 204 -5.31 -1.13 9.02
CA GLY A 204 -5.99 -0.37 10.05
C GLY A 204 -7.17 0.38 9.45
N VAL A 205 -8.37 0.23 10.01
CA VAL A 205 -9.60 0.83 9.49
C VAL A 205 -10.20 1.76 10.53
N LEU A 206 -10.52 2.98 10.11
CA LEU A 206 -11.18 4.00 10.92
C LEU A 206 -12.61 4.22 10.42
N TRP A 207 -13.59 4.15 11.32
CA TRP A 207 -14.99 4.40 10.96
C TRP A 207 -15.78 5.07 12.09
N LEU A 208 -16.94 5.61 11.73
CA LEU A 208 -17.92 6.16 12.65
C LEU A 208 -19.10 5.21 12.85
N GLN A 209 -19.61 5.20 14.09
CA GLN A 209 -20.88 4.63 14.43
C GLN A 209 -21.64 5.46 15.46
N ASN A 210 -22.80 6.02 15.09
CA ASN A 210 -23.61 6.90 15.93
C ASN A 210 -22.77 8.03 16.57
N ASP A 211 -21.98 8.74 15.77
CA ASP A 211 -20.99 9.75 16.19
C ASP A 211 -19.82 9.22 17.05
N ASP A 212 -19.73 7.92 17.32
CA ASP A 212 -18.57 7.32 17.99
C ASP A 212 -17.50 6.89 16.98
N LEU A 213 -16.24 7.16 17.31
CA LEU A 213 -15.07 6.82 16.51
C LEU A 213 -14.52 5.47 16.92
N TYR A 214 -14.32 4.59 15.94
CA TYR A 214 -13.79 3.26 16.15
C TYR A 214 -12.61 2.94 15.25
N TYR A 215 -11.70 2.13 15.78
CA TYR A 215 -10.62 1.47 15.08
C TYR A 215 -10.79 -0.05 15.11
N THR A 216 -10.34 -0.72 14.05
CA THR A 216 -10.17 -2.17 13.93
C THR A 216 -9.08 -2.42 12.91
N TYR A 217 -8.70 -3.67 12.76
CA TYR A 217 -7.77 -4.08 11.74
C TYR A 217 -8.30 -5.25 10.92
N ILE A 218 -7.73 -5.40 9.73
CA ILE A 218 -7.92 -6.54 8.82
C ILE A 218 -6.58 -7.23 8.68
N LEU A 219 -6.49 -8.50 9.06
CA LEU A 219 -5.28 -9.29 8.84
C LEU A 219 -5.09 -9.55 7.34
N ALA A 220 -4.00 -9.11 6.70
CA ALA A 220 -3.84 -9.36 5.25
C ALA A 220 -3.77 -10.85 4.89
N SER A 221 -3.29 -11.69 5.81
CA SER A 221 -3.10 -13.13 5.58
C SER A 221 -4.40 -13.94 5.58
N THR A 222 -5.39 -13.52 6.36
CA THR A 222 -6.65 -14.26 6.54
C THR A 222 -7.87 -13.44 6.20
N LEU A 223 -7.67 -12.13 6.01
CA LEU A 223 -8.68 -11.10 5.84
C LEU A 223 -9.74 -11.08 6.97
N ASN A 224 -9.37 -11.58 8.15
CA ASN A 224 -10.19 -11.55 9.35
C ASN A 224 -10.05 -10.21 10.09
N PHE A 225 -11.12 -9.82 10.76
CA PHE A 225 -11.21 -8.57 11.50
C PHE A 225 -10.78 -8.73 12.94
N GLY A 226 -10.05 -7.73 13.42
CA GLY A 226 -9.84 -7.50 14.84
C GLY A 226 -11.14 -7.09 15.56
N PRO A 227 -11.16 -7.18 16.90
CA PRO A 227 -12.23 -6.59 17.68
C PRO A 227 -12.21 -5.06 17.54
N PRO A 228 -13.39 -4.40 17.40
CA PRO A 228 -13.44 -2.95 17.30
C PRO A 228 -13.09 -2.28 18.65
N VAL A 229 -12.36 -1.18 18.56
CA VAL A 229 -11.88 -0.37 19.70
C VAL A 229 -12.44 1.04 19.57
N LYS A 230 -13.25 1.47 20.55
CA LYS A 230 -13.77 2.84 20.61
C LYS A 230 -12.66 3.81 21.03
N LEU A 231 -12.49 4.92 20.30
CA LEU A 231 -11.42 5.89 20.50
C LEU A 231 -11.84 7.18 21.21
N ASN A 232 -13.11 7.57 21.08
CA ASN A 232 -13.65 8.79 21.68
C ASN A 232 -14.35 8.51 23.02
N ALA A 233 -14.39 9.52 23.89
CA ALA A 233 -15.23 9.52 25.07
C ALA A 233 -16.71 9.75 24.68
N SER A 234 -17.65 9.24 25.48
CA SER A 234 -19.08 9.25 25.17
C SER A 234 -19.70 10.66 25.03
N GLU A 235 -19.08 11.68 25.62
CA GLU A 235 -19.49 13.08 25.51
C GLU A 235 -18.94 13.80 24.27
N VAL A 236 -17.98 13.18 23.56
CA VAL A 236 -17.35 13.77 22.38
C VAL A 236 -17.84 13.07 21.12
N LYS A 237 -18.57 13.79 20.27
CA LYS A 237 -19.07 13.31 18.98
C LYS A 237 -18.00 13.47 17.91
N ALA A 238 -17.51 12.38 17.34
CA ALA A 238 -16.54 12.43 16.25
C ALA A 238 -17.23 12.85 14.94
N LEU A 239 -16.58 13.74 14.19
CA LEU A 239 -17.11 14.30 12.94
C LEU A 239 -16.35 13.81 11.70
N ALA A 240 -15.03 13.71 11.82
CA ALA A 240 -14.11 13.27 10.79
C ALA A 240 -12.79 12.83 11.43
N GLY A 241 -12.01 12.04 10.72
CA GLY A 241 -10.69 11.60 11.16
C GLY A 241 -9.91 10.98 10.01
N GLN A 242 -8.60 10.90 10.19
CA GLN A 242 -7.65 10.25 9.30
C GLN A 242 -6.68 9.42 10.16
N ILE A 243 -6.17 8.33 9.60
CA ILE A 243 -5.19 7.43 10.21
C ILE A 243 -3.88 7.50 9.42
N THR A 244 -2.75 7.22 10.07
CA THR A 244 -1.45 7.07 9.42
C THR A 244 -0.60 6.04 10.19
N TRP A 245 0.37 5.41 9.53
CA TRP A 245 1.28 4.44 10.11
C TRP A 245 2.68 5.02 10.27
N ASP A 246 3.23 5.04 11.49
CA ASP A 246 4.54 5.65 11.76
C ASP A 246 5.73 4.68 11.70
N GLY A 247 5.52 3.47 11.17
CA GLY A 247 6.49 2.38 11.22
C GLY A 247 6.39 1.47 12.45
N SER A 248 5.58 1.82 13.46
CA SER A 248 5.40 1.01 14.68
C SER A 248 3.98 1.04 15.26
N TYR A 249 3.23 2.11 15.01
CA TYR A 249 1.90 2.37 15.56
C TYR A 249 1.03 3.08 14.54
N PHE A 250 -0.28 2.87 14.67
CA PHE A 250 -1.27 3.70 14.01
C PHE A 250 -1.49 4.98 14.81
N ALA A 251 -1.44 6.13 14.14
CA ALA A 251 -1.79 7.42 14.70
C ALA A 251 -3.08 7.92 14.05
N VAL A 252 -3.99 8.44 14.87
CA VAL A 252 -5.31 8.91 14.43
C VAL A 252 -5.49 10.35 14.89
N ALA A 253 -5.73 11.25 13.94
CA ALA A 253 -6.21 12.60 14.22
C ALA A 253 -7.68 12.72 13.83
N TRP A 254 -8.48 13.36 14.68
CA TRP A 254 -9.91 13.50 14.42
C TRP A 254 -10.49 14.76 15.06
N THR A 255 -11.54 15.30 14.44
CA THR A 255 -12.30 16.43 14.97
C THR A 255 -13.49 15.94 15.78
N GLY A 256 -13.63 16.42 17.01
CA GLY A 256 -14.67 16.01 17.93
C GLY A 256 -15.45 17.19 18.51
N GLN A 257 -16.77 17.09 18.49
CA GLN A 257 -17.69 18.04 19.10
C GLN A 257 -18.04 17.64 20.53
N ASN A 258 -17.80 18.54 21.49
CA ASN A 258 -18.24 18.42 22.88
C ASN A 258 -19.07 19.66 23.24
N GLY A 259 -20.39 19.50 23.32
CA GLY A 259 -21.32 20.63 23.39
C GLY A 259 -21.23 21.49 22.13
N ASP A 260 -21.05 22.80 22.29
CA ASP A 260 -20.93 23.76 21.18
C ASP A 260 -19.48 23.88 20.65
N GLN A 261 -18.53 23.16 21.23
CA GLN A 261 -17.11 23.28 20.91
C GLN A 261 -16.63 22.10 20.10
N THR A 262 -16.01 22.36 18.96
CA THR A 262 -15.30 21.36 18.18
C THR A 262 -13.80 21.53 18.36
N ASN A 263 -13.10 20.43 18.62
CA ASN A 263 -11.68 20.39 18.93
C ASN A 263 -10.98 19.29 18.13
N LEU A 264 -9.66 19.43 17.98
CA LEU A 264 -8.81 18.40 17.39
C LEU A 264 -8.34 17.45 18.49
N TYR A 265 -8.39 16.15 18.21
CA TYR A 265 -7.98 15.08 19.11
C TYR A 265 -6.99 14.15 18.40
N PHE A 266 -6.16 13.50 19.20
CA PHE A 266 -5.16 12.55 18.76
C PHE A 266 -5.22 11.26 19.59
N SER A 267 -5.13 10.11 18.92
CA SER A 267 -4.98 8.81 19.56
C SER A 267 -3.88 8.01 18.86
N LYS A 268 -3.24 7.11 19.60
CA LYS A 268 -2.18 6.23 19.09
C LYS A 268 -2.46 4.78 19.49
N LEU A 269 -2.35 3.86 18.55
CA LEU A 269 -2.74 2.46 18.68
C LEU A 269 -1.62 1.53 18.23
N GLY A 270 -1.43 0.43 18.96
CA GLY A 270 -0.60 -0.68 18.51
C GLY A 270 -1.24 -1.48 17.39
N ILE A 271 -0.45 -2.35 16.75
CA ILE A 271 -0.89 -3.27 15.71
C ILE A 271 -2.05 -4.19 16.15
N ASP A 272 -2.16 -4.47 17.44
CA ASP A 272 -3.23 -5.28 18.05
C ASP A 272 -4.48 -4.48 18.44
N GLY A 273 -4.49 -3.16 18.18
CA GLY A 273 -5.52 -2.23 18.62
C GLY A 273 -5.38 -1.77 20.07
N GLN A 274 -4.29 -2.10 20.76
CA GLN A 274 -4.03 -1.58 22.10
C GLN A 274 -3.84 -0.06 22.05
N ILE A 275 -4.62 0.68 22.85
CA ILE A 275 -4.50 2.14 22.93
C ILE A 275 -3.25 2.52 23.74
N TRP A 276 -2.33 3.25 23.11
CA TRP A 276 -1.12 3.82 23.71
C TRP A 276 -1.31 5.27 24.14
N VAL A 277 -1.93 6.07 23.28
CA VAL A 277 -2.35 7.43 23.59
C VAL A 277 -3.85 7.49 23.39
N ASN A 278 -4.59 7.82 24.45
CA ASN A 278 -6.04 7.85 24.42
C ASN A 278 -6.56 9.29 24.39
N GLN A 279 -7.14 9.71 23.27
CA GLN A 279 -7.89 10.96 23.13
C GLN A 279 -7.16 12.18 23.72
N LYS A 280 -5.95 12.44 23.25
CA LYS A 280 -5.21 13.65 23.57
C LYS A 280 -5.88 14.82 22.84
N LYS A 281 -6.51 15.72 23.60
CA LYS A 281 -7.02 16.99 23.06
C LYS A 281 -5.83 17.87 22.63
N ILE A 282 -5.81 18.29 21.37
CA ILE A 282 -4.75 19.11 20.77
C ILE A 282 -5.08 20.60 20.89
N THR A 283 -6.30 21.01 20.55
CA THR A 283 -6.72 22.42 20.58
C THR A 283 -7.51 22.76 21.86
N THR A 284 -7.50 24.03 22.26
CA THR A 284 -8.23 24.51 23.46
C THR A 284 -9.70 24.82 23.16
N VAL A 285 -9.93 25.37 21.97
CA VAL A 285 -11.13 25.48 21.12
C VAL A 285 -10.59 25.68 19.71
N ASP A 286 -11.38 25.50 18.64
CA ASP A 286 -11.08 25.97 17.26
C ASP A 286 -10.77 24.91 16.18
N ALA A 287 -11.58 23.86 16.07
CA ALA A 287 -11.60 23.04 14.86
C ALA A 287 -13.00 23.02 14.25
N ASP A 288 -13.09 22.75 12.96
CA ASP A 288 -14.33 22.43 12.25
C ASP A 288 -14.32 20.95 11.89
N SER A 289 -14.65 20.57 10.66
CA SER A 289 -14.84 19.16 10.26
C SER A 289 -13.71 18.62 9.41
N GLY A 290 -12.86 19.47 8.82
CA GLY A 290 -11.73 19.04 8.00
C GLY A 290 -10.52 18.73 8.88
N VAL A 291 -9.92 17.56 8.69
CA VAL A 291 -8.69 17.13 9.35
C VAL A 291 -7.89 16.25 8.43
N SER A 292 -6.56 16.38 8.50
CA SER A 292 -5.62 15.47 7.87
C SER A 292 -4.39 15.28 8.75
N ILE A 293 -3.81 14.07 8.74
CA ILE A 293 -2.58 13.70 9.44
C ILE A 293 -1.64 12.97 8.49
N THR A 294 -0.33 13.18 8.68
CA THR A 294 0.74 12.37 8.07
C THR A 294 1.82 12.18 9.12
N ASP A 295 2.49 11.02 9.10
CA ASP A 295 3.78 10.89 9.77
C ASP A 295 4.89 11.49 8.89
N ASN A 296 6.04 11.81 9.51
CA ASN A 296 7.20 12.34 8.81
C ASN A 296 8.39 11.36 8.77
N ASN A 297 8.13 10.06 8.96
CA ASN A 297 9.09 8.97 9.11
C ASN A 297 10.00 9.03 10.36
N ASP A 298 9.81 9.99 11.28
CA ASP A 298 10.58 10.14 12.53
C ASP A 298 9.70 10.01 13.80
N ALA A 299 8.54 9.33 13.69
CA ALA A 299 7.52 9.28 14.74
C ALA A 299 7.08 10.68 15.24
N LYS A 300 7.10 11.66 14.35
CA LYS A 300 6.43 12.95 14.51
C LYS A 300 5.31 13.03 13.51
N TYR A 301 4.25 13.73 13.90
CA TYR A 301 3.06 13.85 13.07
C TYR A 301 2.84 15.30 12.69
N ALA A 302 2.44 15.53 11.45
CA ALA A 302 1.88 16.80 11.03
C ALA A 302 0.37 16.66 10.98
N VAL A 303 -0.34 17.64 11.53
CA VAL A 303 -1.80 17.70 11.46
C VAL A 303 -2.23 19.03 10.86
N ALA A 304 -3.15 18.96 9.90
CA ALA A 304 -3.82 20.11 9.31
C ALA A 304 -5.33 20.02 9.55
N TRP A 305 -5.98 21.15 9.80
CA TRP A 305 -7.43 21.19 10.02
C TRP A 305 -8.04 22.51 9.53
N ASP A 306 -9.35 22.50 9.28
CA ASP A 306 -10.09 23.73 9.01
C ASP A 306 -10.71 24.32 10.30
N LYS A 307 -10.83 25.65 10.33
CA LYS A 307 -11.40 26.41 11.45
C LYS A 307 -12.08 27.69 10.95
N SER A 308 -13.28 27.96 11.44
CA SER A 308 -13.97 29.24 11.31
C SER A 308 -13.28 30.33 12.15
N LEU A 309 -12.83 31.41 11.50
CA LEU A 309 -12.16 32.53 12.17
C LEU A 309 -13.10 33.54 12.83
N THR A 310 -14.37 33.54 12.43
CA THR A 310 -15.37 34.50 12.91
C THR A 310 -16.67 33.79 13.23
N ALA A 311 -17.65 34.51 13.78
CA ALA A 311 -19.02 34.00 13.90
C ALA A 311 -19.67 33.67 12.53
N ASN A 312 -19.05 34.09 11.42
CA ASN A 312 -19.42 33.64 10.08
C ASN A 312 -18.80 32.26 9.81
N ALA A 313 -19.64 31.23 9.78
CA ALA A 313 -19.25 29.85 9.50
C ALA A 313 -18.63 29.65 8.10
N ASP A 314 -18.76 30.64 7.21
CA ASP A 314 -18.22 30.60 5.85
C ASP A 314 -16.79 31.17 5.76
N ALA A 315 -16.27 31.79 6.82
CA ALA A 315 -14.88 32.26 6.89
C ALA A 315 -13.97 31.21 7.55
N LYS A 316 -13.89 30.03 6.92
CA LYS A 316 -13.00 28.94 7.37
C LYS A 316 -11.61 29.09 6.78
N GLU A 317 -10.60 28.76 7.58
CA GLU A 317 -9.19 28.82 7.20
C GLU A 317 -8.48 27.52 7.58
N ILE A 318 -7.36 27.24 6.90
CA ILE A 318 -6.52 26.07 7.13
C ILE A 318 -5.45 26.39 8.16
N PHE A 319 -5.32 25.51 9.14
CA PHE A 319 -4.31 25.55 10.19
C PHE A 319 -3.44 24.32 10.14
N PHE A 320 -2.22 24.46 10.65
CA PHE A 320 -1.23 23.39 10.73
C PHE A 320 -0.48 23.42 12.06
N THR A 321 -0.10 22.24 12.57
CA THR A 321 0.92 22.10 13.60
C THR A 321 1.59 20.72 13.55
N ASN A 322 2.81 20.64 14.09
CA ASN A 322 3.51 19.38 14.33
C ASN A 322 3.24 18.87 15.74
N LEU A 323 3.15 17.56 15.88
CA LEU A 323 2.99 16.82 17.13
C LEU A 323 4.20 15.90 17.34
N ASP A 324 4.58 15.69 18.60
CA ASP A 324 5.47 14.59 18.97
C ASP A 324 4.72 13.25 19.02
N ASP A 325 5.47 12.20 19.34
CA ASP A 325 5.03 10.80 19.46
C ASP A 325 3.80 10.59 20.37
N VAL A 326 3.54 11.52 21.30
CA VAL A 326 2.43 11.44 22.26
C VAL A 326 1.35 12.51 22.04
N GLY A 327 1.36 13.17 20.88
CA GLY A 327 0.37 14.17 20.51
C GLY A 327 0.56 15.51 21.21
N VAL A 328 1.77 15.87 21.65
CA VAL A 328 2.09 17.20 22.17
C VAL A 328 2.56 18.08 21.02
N ILE A 329 2.01 19.29 20.97
CA ILE A 329 2.38 20.30 19.97
C ILE A 329 3.88 20.65 20.08
N THR A 330 4.60 20.53 18.97
CA THR A 330 6.05 20.81 18.87
C THR A 330 6.38 22.04 18.02
N SER A 331 5.43 22.52 17.19
CA SER A 331 5.54 23.78 16.45
C SER A 331 4.42 24.74 16.84
N ALA A 332 4.59 26.03 16.58
CA ALA A 332 3.47 26.96 16.75
C ALA A 332 2.30 26.52 15.83
N ILE A 333 1.07 26.63 16.34
CA ILE A 333 -0.11 26.58 15.47
C ILE A 333 -0.08 27.84 14.61
N PHE A 334 -0.12 27.68 13.30
CA PHE A 334 -0.22 28.81 12.37
C PHE A 334 -1.28 28.56 11.31
N GLN A 335 -1.81 29.66 10.76
CA GLN A 335 -2.75 29.66 9.66
C GLN A 335 -1.97 29.63 8.35
N VAL A 336 -2.30 28.68 7.47
CA VAL A 336 -1.69 28.50 6.16
C VAL A 336 -2.42 29.33 5.10
N SER A 337 -3.74 29.25 5.03
CA SER A 337 -4.53 29.95 4.01
C SER A 337 -4.63 31.46 4.28
N SER A 338 -4.91 32.26 3.25
CA SER A 338 -5.04 33.71 3.40
C SER A 338 -6.34 34.12 4.12
N SER A 339 -6.24 35.06 5.06
CA SER A 339 -7.41 35.62 5.79
C SER A 339 -8.22 36.60 4.93
N ASP A 340 -8.88 36.12 3.88
CA ASP A 340 -9.65 36.94 2.92
C ASP A 340 -11.18 36.83 3.09
N ALA A 341 -11.61 36.16 4.17
CA ALA A 341 -13.01 35.89 4.50
C ALA A 341 -13.74 35.06 3.44
N LYS A 342 -13.00 34.29 2.64
CA LYS A 342 -13.51 33.20 1.82
C LYS A 342 -13.20 31.86 2.49
N GLN A 343 -13.88 30.84 2.00
CA GLN A 343 -13.88 29.55 2.63
C GLN A 343 -12.67 28.72 2.15
N SER A 344 -11.80 28.36 3.08
CA SER A 344 -10.77 27.34 2.92
C SER A 344 -11.14 26.10 3.75
N ARG A 345 -11.27 24.92 3.13
CA ARG A 345 -11.71 23.67 3.78
C ARG A 345 -11.02 22.44 3.19
N GLN A 346 -11.22 21.30 3.86
CA GLN A 346 -10.76 19.97 3.41
C GLN A 346 -9.25 19.90 3.17
N PRO A 347 -8.42 20.25 4.19
CA PRO A 347 -6.99 20.14 4.05
C PRO A 347 -6.58 18.66 3.87
N LYS A 348 -5.53 18.45 3.08
CA LYS A 348 -4.80 17.19 2.92
C LYS A 348 -3.31 17.47 3.04
N VAL A 349 -2.69 16.91 4.06
CA VAL A 349 -1.25 17.03 4.30
C VAL A 349 -0.58 15.70 3.98
N LEU A 350 0.58 15.74 3.33
CA LEU A 350 1.38 14.56 3.04
C LEU A 350 2.88 14.88 3.13
N TRP A 351 3.62 14.01 3.79
CA TRP A 351 5.08 14.05 3.83
C TRP A 351 5.67 13.46 2.53
N ASN A 352 6.58 14.18 1.88
CA ASN A 352 7.19 13.75 0.60
C ASN A 352 8.62 13.22 0.75
N ASN A 353 8.99 12.76 1.95
CA ASN A 353 10.35 12.38 2.36
C ASN A 353 11.35 13.54 2.56
N ALA A 354 10.93 14.79 2.42
CA ALA A 354 11.78 15.96 2.69
C ALA A 354 11.04 17.11 3.40
N ASP A 355 9.80 17.36 3.01
CA ASP A 355 8.93 18.40 3.52
C ASP A 355 7.45 18.01 3.37
N TYR A 356 6.55 18.85 3.88
CA TYR A 356 5.11 18.64 3.79
C TYR A 356 4.53 19.36 2.57
N GLY A 357 3.69 18.66 1.83
CA GLY A 357 2.76 19.26 0.88
C GLY A 357 1.38 19.35 1.51
N LEU A 358 0.78 20.53 1.47
CA LEU A 358 -0.56 20.77 1.99
C LEU A 358 -1.46 21.27 0.86
N PHE A 359 -2.53 20.53 0.59
CA PHE A 359 -3.55 20.85 -0.40
C PHE A 359 -4.88 21.15 0.27
N TRP A 360 -5.66 22.10 -0.25
CA TRP A 360 -6.99 22.41 0.29
C TRP A 360 -7.89 23.00 -0.79
N GLN A 361 -9.20 22.99 -0.53
CA GLN A 361 -10.18 23.72 -1.33
C GLN A 361 -10.29 25.16 -0.81
N ASP A 362 -10.27 26.13 -1.71
CA ASP A 362 -10.31 27.56 -1.40
C ASP A 362 -11.21 28.35 -2.35
N GLN A 363 -12.01 29.27 -1.81
CA GLN A 363 -12.96 30.12 -2.57
C GLN A 363 -12.45 31.55 -2.82
N ARG A 364 -11.18 31.84 -2.54
CA ARG A 364 -10.62 33.21 -2.58
C ARG A 364 -10.78 33.94 -3.91
N ASP A 365 -10.89 33.21 -5.03
CA ASP A 365 -11.02 33.78 -6.38
C ASP A 365 -12.42 33.72 -6.99
N GLY A 366 -13.46 33.51 -6.18
CA GLY A 366 -14.86 33.58 -6.62
C GLY A 366 -15.52 32.23 -6.92
N ASN A 367 -14.73 31.16 -7.08
CA ASN A 367 -15.15 29.77 -7.10
C ASN A 367 -14.18 28.92 -6.26
N ALA A 368 -14.64 27.76 -5.80
CA ALA A 368 -13.81 26.80 -5.07
C ALA A 368 -12.77 26.16 -5.99
N GLU A 369 -11.52 26.13 -5.58
CA GLU A 369 -10.40 25.53 -6.32
C GLU A 369 -9.39 24.88 -5.39
N ILE A 370 -8.55 24.00 -5.91
CA ILE A 370 -7.48 23.38 -5.15
C ILE A 370 -6.27 24.31 -5.10
N TYR A 371 -5.83 24.57 -3.87
CA TYR A 371 -4.64 25.33 -3.54
C TYR A 371 -3.59 24.45 -2.87
N TYR A 372 -2.34 24.91 -2.90
CA TYR A 372 -1.18 24.20 -2.40
C TYR A 372 -0.22 25.13 -1.66
N SER A 373 0.36 24.63 -0.57
CA SER A 373 1.52 25.23 0.09
C SER A 373 2.52 24.14 0.49
N ARG A 374 3.80 24.47 0.39
CA ARG A 374 4.91 23.62 0.81
C ARG A 374 5.42 24.11 2.16
N LEU A 375 5.51 23.22 3.14
CA LEU A 375 5.95 23.54 4.50
C LEU A 375 7.19 22.72 4.86
N ASP A 376 8.20 23.35 5.45
CA ASP A 376 9.38 22.64 5.94
C ASP A 376 9.06 21.71 7.12
N THR A 377 10.06 20.98 7.60
CA THR A 377 9.92 20.02 8.71
C THR A 377 9.48 20.63 10.03
N SER A 378 9.64 21.96 10.20
CA SER A 378 9.17 22.71 11.36
C SER A 378 7.75 23.22 11.21
N GLY A 379 7.17 23.08 10.01
CA GLY A 379 5.88 23.64 9.62
C GLY A 379 5.98 25.06 9.06
N SER A 380 7.16 25.59 8.74
CA SER A 380 7.27 26.95 8.16
C SER A 380 7.03 26.91 6.66
N GLU A 381 6.29 27.89 6.12
CA GLU A 381 6.06 27.99 4.67
C GLU A 381 7.35 28.19 3.88
N LEU A 382 7.57 27.33 2.88
CA LEU A 382 8.68 27.40 1.93
C LEU A 382 8.31 28.12 0.64
N THR A 383 7.02 28.19 0.33
CA THR A 383 6.46 28.79 -0.88
C THR A 383 5.19 29.57 -0.56
N GLN A 384 4.87 30.58 -1.37
CA GLN A 384 3.54 31.18 -1.33
C GLN A 384 2.48 30.19 -1.83
N ASP A 385 1.27 30.28 -1.28
CA ASP A 385 0.07 29.61 -1.77
C ASP A 385 -0.01 29.62 -3.30
N THR A 386 -0.09 28.44 -3.88
CA THR A 386 -0.19 28.24 -5.33
C THR A 386 -1.55 27.66 -5.67
N ARG A 387 -2.30 28.35 -6.53
CA ARG A 387 -3.56 27.84 -7.09
C ARG A 387 -3.26 26.75 -8.12
N ILE A 388 -3.65 25.51 -7.82
CA ILE A 388 -3.40 24.33 -8.66
C ILE A 388 -4.46 24.22 -9.78
N THR A 389 -5.73 24.35 -9.42
CA THR A 389 -6.84 24.31 -10.39
C THR A 389 -7.37 25.71 -10.64
N ASN A 390 -7.65 26.01 -11.91
CA ASN A 390 -8.13 27.33 -12.32
C ASN A 390 -9.05 27.18 -13.52
N ASN A 391 -10.34 27.09 -13.24
CA ASN A 391 -11.37 26.97 -14.24
C ASN A 391 -12.65 27.72 -13.81
N GLU A 392 -13.67 27.74 -14.66
CA GLU A 392 -14.91 28.49 -14.40
C GLU A 392 -15.87 27.76 -13.43
N SER A 393 -15.60 26.49 -13.11
CA SER A 393 -16.43 25.64 -12.25
C SER A 393 -15.74 25.36 -10.91
N GLU A 394 -16.49 24.85 -9.93
CA GLU A 394 -15.93 24.50 -8.63
C GLU A 394 -15.15 23.18 -8.67
N THR A 395 -13.99 23.19 -8.02
CA THR A 395 -13.13 22.03 -7.79
C THR A 395 -13.05 21.74 -6.29
N PHE A 396 -13.26 20.50 -5.88
CA PHE A 396 -13.32 20.12 -4.46
C PHE A 396 -12.86 18.68 -4.20
N SER A 397 -12.77 18.32 -2.91
CA SER A 397 -12.35 16.99 -2.42
C SER A 397 -11.00 16.53 -2.98
N PRO A 398 -9.90 17.23 -2.68
CA PRO A 398 -8.57 16.77 -3.06
C PRO A 398 -8.27 15.43 -2.37
N ALA A 399 -7.73 14.48 -3.13
CA ALA A 399 -7.11 13.26 -2.66
C ALA A 399 -5.66 13.24 -3.18
N ILE A 400 -4.70 12.95 -2.30
CA ILE A 400 -3.28 13.08 -2.61
C ILE A 400 -2.50 11.82 -2.22
N THR A 401 -1.50 11.49 -3.02
CA THR A 401 -0.50 10.45 -2.74
C THR A 401 0.88 10.90 -3.25
N TRP A 402 1.96 10.30 -2.76
CA TRP A 402 3.33 10.61 -3.17
C TRP A 402 3.92 9.44 -3.94
N ASP A 403 4.34 9.69 -5.19
CA ASP A 403 4.89 8.63 -6.05
C ASP A 403 6.41 8.40 -5.89
N GLY A 404 7.03 9.07 -4.92
CA GLY A 404 8.49 9.12 -4.74
C GLY A 404 9.14 10.38 -5.32
N THR A 405 8.48 11.08 -6.25
CA THR A 405 8.99 12.24 -6.99
C THR A 405 8.00 13.40 -7.10
N THR A 406 6.69 13.12 -7.17
CA THR A 406 5.61 14.07 -7.41
C THR A 406 4.35 13.65 -6.65
N TYR A 407 3.47 14.61 -6.37
CA TYR A 407 2.16 14.33 -5.82
C TYR A 407 1.23 13.86 -6.94
N GLY A 408 0.59 12.71 -6.76
CA GLY A 408 -0.64 12.38 -7.47
C GLY A 408 -1.81 13.13 -6.84
N LEU A 409 -2.65 13.76 -7.65
CA LEU A 409 -3.78 14.58 -7.19
C LEU A 409 -5.05 14.16 -7.92
N GLY A 410 -5.94 13.49 -7.20
CA GLY A 410 -7.33 13.22 -7.61
C GLY A 410 -8.27 14.27 -7.04
N PHE A 411 -9.29 14.67 -7.79
CA PHE A 411 -10.27 15.66 -7.33
C PHE A 411 -11.57 15.58 -8.13
N TYR A 412 -12.64 16.18 -7.62
CA TYR A 412 -13.84 16.44 -8.40
C TYR A 412 -13.81 17.86 -8.97
N ASP A 413 -14.29 18.01 -10.20
CA ASP A 413 -14.42 19.30 -10.88
C ASP A 413 -15.77 19.38 -11.61
N GLY A 414 -16.50 20.49 -11.41
CA GLY A 414 -17.81 20.74 -11.99
C GLY A 414 -17.81 21.00 -13.50
N ARG A 415 -16.64 21.20 -14.12
CA ARG A 415 -16.54 21.56 -15.53
C ARG A 415 -17.00 20.43 -16.45
N ALA A 416 -17.49 20.81 -17.63
CA ALA A 416 -17.90 19.88 -18.67
C ALA A 416 -18.88 18.78 -18.19
N GLY A 417 -19.88 19.19 -17.39
CA GLY A 417 -20.93 18.30 -16.86
C GLY A 417 -20.56 17.56 -15.58
N GLY A 418 -19.49 17.96 -14.90
CA GLY A 418 -19.03 17.31 -13.67
C GLY A 418 -18.17 16.07 -13.94
N GLY A 419 -17.36 15.72 -12.94
CA GLY A 419 -16.69 14.43 -12.85
C GLY A 419 -15.39 14.47 -12.06
N TYR A 420 -14.73 13.31 -12.01
CA TYR A 420 -13.42 13.20 -11.38
C TYR A 420 -12.30 13.46 -12.37
N TYR A 421 -11.22 14.05 -11.87
CA TYR A 421 -10.03 14.41 -12.63
C TYR A 421 -8.77 14.03 -11.88
N PHE A 422 -7.69 13.93 -12.63
CA PHE A 422 -6.37 13.61 -12.14
C PHE A 422 -5.33 14.60 -12.68
N ASN A 423 -4.37 14.98 -11.84
CA ASN A 423 -3.13 15.64 -12.26
C ASN A 423 -1.96 15.18 -11.38
N ARG A 424 -0.74 15.49 -11.81
CA ARG A 424 0.46 15.37 -10.99
C ARG A 424 1.02 16.75 -10.66
N VAL A 425 1.58 16.91 -9.48
CA VAL A 425 2.11 18.18 -9.00
C VAL A 425 3.52 17.98 -8.48
N TYR A 426 4.48 18.73 -9.00
CA TYR A 426 5.84 18.75 -8.46
C TYR A 426 5.84 19.29 -7.03
N SER A 427 6.88 18.97 -6.25
CA SER A 427 7.05 19.48 -4.87
C SER A 427 7.15 21.01 -4.76
N ASN A 428 7.24 21.74 -5.86
CA ASN A 428 7.19 23.20 -5.88
C ASN A 428 5.80 23.77 -6.22
N GLY A 429 4.76 22.93 -6.29
CA GLY A 429 3.39 23.34 -6.63
C GLY A 429 3.10 23.48 -8.13
N THR A 430 4.05 23.17 -9.00
CA THR A 430 3.84 23.25 -10.46
C THR A 430 3.13 22.00 -10.97
N LYS A 431 2.01 22.17 -11.69
CA LYS A 431 1.33 21.06 -12.38
C LYS A 431 2.19 20.48 -13.50
N ILE A 432 2.14 19.15 -13.63
CA ILE A 432 2.86 18.42 -14.67
C ILE A 432 2.02 18.29 -15.93
N LEU A 433 0.75 17.89 -15.77
CA LEU A 433 -0.14 17.80 -16.93
C LEU A 433 -0.65 19.19 -17.26
N THR A 434 -0.44 19.62 -18.51
CA THR A 434 -0.92 20.92 -19.01
C THR A 434 -2.44 21.04 -18.97
N LEU A 435 -3.15 19.91 -19.06
CA LEU A 435 -4.59 19.79 -18.87
C LEU A 435 -4.84 18.69 -17.84
N ASP A 436 -5.76 18.91 -16.90
CA ASP A 436 -6.10 17.85 -15.95
C ASP A 436 -6.88 16.74 -16.66
N ALA A 437 -6.47 15.49 -16.45
CA ALA A 437 -7.02 14.33 -17.11
C ALA A 437 -8.42 14.03 -16.58
N LYS A 438 -9.44 14.04 -17.45
CA LYS A 438 -10.81 13.70 -17.07
C LYS A 438 -10.98 12.20 -16.98
N LEU A 439 -11.53 11.71 -15.86
CA LEU A 439 -11.96 10.33 -15.69
C LEU A 439 -13.38 10.19 -16.28
N ALA A 440 -13.45 10.11 -17.61
CA ALA A 440 -14.59 10.53 -18.44
C ALA A 440 -15.92 9.77 -18.24
N SER A 441 -15.87 8.56 -17.69
CA SER A 441 -17.02 7.71 -17.35
C SER A 441 -17.76 8.13 -16.08
N LEU A 442 -17.11 8.90 -15.20
CA LEU A 442 -17.60 9.24 -13.87
C LEU A 442 -18.07 10.70 -13.86
N THR A 443 -19.27 10.96 -14.37
CA THR A 443 -19.77 12.32 -14.60
C THR A 443 -20.50 12.92 -13.40
N ASN A 444 -20.97 12.11 -12.46
CA ASN A 444 -21.69 12.60 -11.27
C ASN A 444 -20.98 12.20 -9.97
N SER A 445 -20.65 13.16 -9.10
CA SER A 445 -20.04 12.85 -7.81
C SER A 445 -21.04 12.52 -6.70
N ALA A 446 -20.59 11.66 -5.80
CA ALA A 446 -20.97 11.75 -4.39
C ALA A 446 -19.96 12.61 -3.62
N ASP A 447 -20.45 13.35 -2.62
CA ASP A 447 -19.61 14.21 -1.76
C ASP A 447 -18.52 13.36 -1.08
N ASN A 448 -17.27 13.87 -1.04
CA ASN A 448 -16.11 13.17 -0.47
C ASN A 448 -15.88 11.76 -1.03
N GLY A 449 -16.19 11.60 -2.32
CA GLY A 449 -16.25 10.29 -2.95
C GLY A 449 -14.94 9.82 -3.56
N ILE A 450 -13.78 10.43 -3.31
CA ILE A 450 -12.54 10.00 -3.96
C ILE A 450 -11.39 9.85 -2.98
N ASP A 451 -10.61 8.80 -3.20
CA ASP A 451 -9.34 8.55 -2.54
C ASP A 451 -8.32 7.98 -3.54
N ILE A 452 -7.02 8.10 -3.25
CA ILE A 452 -5.95 7.76 -4.19
C ILE A 452 -4.74 7.15 -3.49
N THR A 453 -4.18 6.11 -4.11
CA THR A 453 -2.87 5.56 -3.76
C THR A 453 -1.99 5.42 -5.01
N TYR A 454 -0.68 5.22 -4.81
CA TYR A 454 0.28 4.94 -5.85
C TYR A 454 0.95 3.58 -5.59
N LEU A 455 0.91 2.70 -6.61
CA LEU A 455 1.51 1.37 -6.55
C LEU A 455 2.00 0.98 -7.94
N ASN A 456 3.18 0.37 -8.04
CA ASN A 456 3.72 -0.24 -9.26
C ASN A 456 3.64 0.66 -10.52
N ASN A 457 3.97 1.96 -10.37
CA ASN A 457 3.94 2.98 -11.42
C ASN A 457 2.55 3.39 -11.92
N PHE A 458 1.50 3.09 -11.16
CA PHE A 458 0.16 3.52 -11.43
C PHE A 458 -0.44 4.26 -10.23
N TYR A 459 -1.30 5.23 -10.54
CA TYR A 459 -2.20 5.80 -9.57
C TYR A 459 -3.50 5.02 -9.58
N TYR A 460 -3.92 4.56 -8.42
CA TYR A 460 -5.20 3.88 -8.23
C TYR A 460 -6.13 4.81 -7.47
N LEU A 461 -7.24 5.19 -8.12
CA LEU A 461 -8.28 6.03 -7.52
C LEU A 461 -9.49 5.18 -7.21
N ALA A 462 -10.00 5.28 -5.99
CA ALA A 462 -11.31 4.74 -5.62
C ALA A 462 -12.32 5.89 -5.62
N ALA A 463 -13.35 5.80 -6.45
CA ALA A 463 -14.29 6.90 -6.68
C ALA A 463 -15.77 6.48 -6.54
N ALA A 464 -16.58 7.31 -5.88
CA ALA A 464 -18.00 7.13 -5.66
C ALA A 464 -18.83 7.94 -6.68
N HIS A 465 -19.51 7.25 -7.58
CA HIS A 465 -20.22 7.83 -8.71
C HIS A 465 -21.74 7.68 -8.58
N LYS A 466 -22.49 8.78 -8.72
CA LYS A 466 -23.96 8.75 -8.70
C LYS A 466 -24.52 8.26 -10.03
N THR A 467 -25.26 7.17 -9.99
CA THR A 467 -25.92 6.58 -11.17
C THR A 467 -27.24 7.28 -11.49
N THR A 468 -27.52 7.42 -12.78
CA THR A 468 -28.84 7.86 -13.28
C THR A 468 -29.78 6.65 -13.34
N SER A 469 -30.31 6.22 -12.19
CA SER A 469 -31.29 5.13 -12.13
C SER A 469 -32.72 5.69 -12.25
N PRO A 470 -33.65 5.05 -12.98
CA PRO A 470 -35.05 5.50 -13.06
C PRO A 470 -35.86 5.27 -11.76
N LYS A 471 -35.23 4.80 -10.68
CA LYS A 471 -35.87 4.64 -9.36
C LYS A 471 -35.80 5.96 -8.56
N PRO A 472 -36.72 6.20 -7.61
CA PRO A 472 -36.81 7.48 -6.88
C PRO A 472 -35.60 7.84 -6.00
N ASP A 473 -34.69 6.89 -5.77
CA ASP A 473 -33.48 7.06 -4.97
C ASP A 473 -32.25 6.84 -5.90
N ASP A 474 -31.57 7.92 -6.28
CA ASP A 474 -30.35 7.89 -7.10
C ASP A 474 -29.25 7.07 -6.38
N GLY A 475 -28.86 5.92 -6.93
CA GLY A 475 -27.87 5.03 -6.31
C GLY A 475 -26.43 5.48 -6.57
N THR A 476 -25.55 5.41 -5.57
CA THR A 476 -24.12 5.72 -5.70
C THR A 476 -23.30 4.43 -5.77
N GLU A 477 -22.34 4.35 -6.69
CA GLU A 477 -21.49 3.19 -6.96
C GLU A 477 -20.01 3.47 -6.75
N ILE A 478 -19.22 2.44 -6.44
CA ILE A 478 -17.77 2.56 -6.26
C ILE A 478 -17.06 2.02 -7.51
N TYR A 479 -16.10 2.79 -8.00
CA TYR A 479 -15.24 2.48 -9.13
C TYR A 479 -13.79 2.51 -8.68
N LEU A 480 -13.00 1.60 -9.23
CA LEU A 480 -11.54 1.65 -9.20
C LEU A 480 -11.05 2.14 -10.57
N ILE A 481 -10.20 3.16 -10.58
CA ILE A 481 -9.58 3.70 -11.79
C ILE A 481 -8.06 3.59 -11.65
N GLN A 482 -7.42 2.98 -12.65
CA GLN A 482 -5.97 2.94 -12.78
C GLN A 482 -5.54 3.99 -13.81
N VAL A 483 -4.65 4.89 -13.40
CA VAL A 483 -4.15 6.01 -14.22
C VAL A 483 -2.63 5.92 -14.31
N VAL A 484 -2.09 6.06 -15.52
CA VAL A 484 -0.63 6.15 -15.70
C VAL A 484 -0.13 7.55 -15.36
N GLU A 485 1.18 7.68 -15.17
CA GLU A 485 1.86 8.96 -14.96
C GLU A 485 1.52 10.07 -15.97
N GLY A 486 1.20 9.71 -17.22
CA GLY A 486 0.77 10.67 -18.25
C GLY A 486 -0.67 11.17 -18.12
N GLY A 487 -1.44 10.64 -17.17
CA GLY A 487 -2.85 10.95 -16.95
C GLY A 487 -3.85 10.09 -17.73
N ASP A 488 -3.38 9.19 -18.60
CA ASP A 488 -4.27 8.29 -19.33
C ASP A 488 -4.85 7.21 -18.42
N VAL A 489 -6.16 6.95 -18.56
CA VAL A 489 -6.84 5.86 -17.86
C VAL A 489 -6.52 4.53 -18.55
N ARG A 490 -5.99 3.57 -17.79
CA ARG A 490 -5.68 2.21 -18.26
C ARG A 490 -6.77 1.21 -17.97
N LEU A 491 -7.34 1.31 -16.77
CA LEU A 491 -8.39 0.43 -16.29
C LEU A 491 -9.44 1.26 -15.57
N GLU A 492 -10.68 0.88 -15.76
CA GLU A 492 -11.78 1.32 -14.96
C GLU A 492 -12.68 0.14 -14.65
N THR A 493 -12.82 -0.16 -13.37
CA THR A 493 -13.57 -1.31 -12.89
C THR A 493 -14.62 -0.83 -11.91
N ARG A 494 -15.88 -1.04 -12.26
CA ARG A 494 -17.00 -0.88 -11.34
C ARG A 494 -16.96 -1.99 -10.28
N LEU A 495 -16.83 -1.62 -9.01
CA LEU A 495 -16.75 -2.55 -7.88
C LEU A 495 -18.13 -2.90 -7.31
N THR A 496 -19.12 -2.00 -7.42
CA THR A 496 -20.46 -2.23 -6.88
C THR A 496 -21.54 -2.20 -7.96
N TYR A 497 -22.50 -3.13 -7.88
CA TYR A 497 -23.58 -3.29 -8.86
C TYR A 497 -24.95 -3.08 -8.17
N ASN A 498 -25.74 -2.12 -8.66
CA ASN A 498 -27.05 -1.71 -8.10
C ASN A 498 -27.08 -1.45 -6.57
N PRO A 499 -26.15 -0.66 -6.01
CA PRO A 499 -26.26 -0.23 -4.62
C PRO A 499 -27.38 0.81 -4.46
N TRP A 500 -28.16 0.67 -3.39
CA TRP A 500 -29.11 1.71 -2.99
C TRP A 500 -28.35 2.97 -2.50
N GLN A 501 -27.15 2.81 -1.93
CA GLN A 501 -26.17 3.87 -1.60
C GLN A 501 -24.82 3.22 -1.23
N ALA A 502 -23.82 3.21 -2.12
CA ALA A 502 -22.43 2.93 -1.74
C ALA A 502 -21.65 4.23 -1.59
N SER A 503 -20.82 4.39 -0.58
CA SER A 503 -20.16 5.67 -0.29
C SER A 503 -18.84 5.52 0.45
N SER A 504 -18.13 6.65 0.58
CA SER A 504 -16.90 6.80 1.37
C SER A 504 -15.85 5.73 1.05
N PRO A 505 -15.42 5.63 -0.22
CA PRO A 505 -14.33 4.73 -0.55
C PRO A 505 -13.03 5.24 0.09
N ALA A 506 -12.24 4.32 0.61
CA ALA A 506 -10.86 4.57 1.01
C ALA A 506 -9.97 3.47 0.41
N ILE A 507 -8.76 3.84 -0.03
CA ILE A 507 -7.82 2.96 -0.71
C ILE A 507 -6.42 3.13 -0.15
N VAL A 508 -5.72 2.03 0.05
CA VAL A 508 -4.32 2.04 0.49
C VAL A 508 -3.52 0.98 -0.24
N GLU A 509 -2.28 1.32 -0.59
CA GLU A 509 -1.29 0.37 -1.10
C GLU A 509 -0.83 -0.59 -0.01
N SER A 510 -0.37 -1.74 -0.47
CA SER A 510 0.40 -2.73 0.29
C SER A 510 1.45 -3.30 -0.66
N ASP A 511 2.44 -4.02 -0.13
CA ASP A 511 3.67 -4.43 -0.85
C ASP A 511 3.49 -4.68 -2.36
N ASP A 512 2.63 -5.64 -2.74
CA ASP A 512 2.31 -5.98 -4.14
C ASP A 512 0.79 -5.95 -4.43
N SER A 513 0.02 -5.17 -3.68
CA SER A 513 -1.45 -5.21 -3.72
C SER A 513 -2.04 -3.90 -3.23
N PHE A 514 -3.36 -3.73 -3.33
CA PHE A 514 -4.04 -2.64 -2.63
C PHE A 514 -5.33 -3.13 -1.97
N GLY A 515 -5.71 -2.44 -0.90
CA GLY A 515 -6.95 -2.66 -0.18
C GLY A 515 -7.93 -1.53 -0.47
N ILE A 516 -9.17 -1.86 -0.83
CA ILE A 516 -10.25 -0.88 -0.99
C ILE A 516 -11.35 -1.22 0.00
N ILE A 517 -11.79 -0.22 0.76
CA ILE A 517 -12.95 -0.32 1.65
C ILE A 517 -14.03 0.70 1.28
N TRP A 518 -15.30 0.34 1.42
CA TRP A 518 -16.43 1.26 1.22
C TRP A 518 -17.62 0.89 2.10
N ALA A 519 -18.55 1.84 2.27
CA ALA A 519 -19.85 1.64 2.91
C ALA A 519 -20.95 1.36 1.88
N ASP A 520 -21.93 0.53 2.24
CA ASP A 520 -23.00 0.05 1.36
C ASP A 520 -24.34 -0.15 2.10
N GLY A 521 -25.37 0.62 1.72
CA GLY A 521 -26.70 0.62 2.35
C GLY A 521 -27.66 -0.53 1.99
N ARG A 522 -27.21 -1.63 1.35
CA ARG A 522 -28.08 -2.71 0.84
C ARG A 522 -28.79 -3.61 1.87
N ALA A 523 -28.58 -3.45 3.18
CA ALA A 523 -28.88 -4.51 4.16
C ALA A 523 -30.36 -4.92 4.40
N THR A 524 -31.41 -4.24 3.91
CA THR A 524 -32.80 -4.73 4.11
C THR A 524 -33.81 -4.30 3.02
N CYS A 525 -34.21 -5.22 2.14
CA CYS A 525 -35.59 -5.22 1.62
C CYS A 525 -35.95 -6.54 0.92
N THR A 526 -36.85 -7.32 1.53
CA THR A 526 -37.73 -8.21 0.76
C THR A 526 -39.22 -7.96 0.99
N ASP A 527 -39.63 -7.21 2.03
CA ASP A 527 -41.01 -6.72 2.17
C ASP A 527 -41.06 -5.59 3.22
N CYS A 528 -41.00 -4.32 2.78
CA CYS A 528 -41.02 -3.15 3.67
C CYS A 528 -42.43 -2.86 4.19
N SER A 529 -42.75 -3.38 5.38
CA SER A 529 -43.62 -2.69 6.32
C SER A 529 -43.16 -2.98 7.74
N LEU A 530 -42.42 -2.05 8.35
CA LEU A 530 -42.38 -1.66 9.76
C LEU A 530 -41.01 -1.00 10.08
N ALA A 531 -41.05 -0.03 10.98
CA ALA A 531 -40.09 1.04 11.12
C ALA A 531 -38.86 0.66 11.98
N GLU A 532 -37.69 0.50 11.37
CA GLU A 532 -36.38 0.64 12.01
C GLU A 532 -35.39 1.37 11.08
N PRO A 533 -34.43 2.15 11.61
CA PRO A 533 -33.49 2.93 10.81
C PRO A 533 -32.52 2.04 10.03
N LYS A 534 -32.37 2.39 8.75
CA LYS A 534 -31.49 1.79 7.73
C LYS A 534 -30.02 1.87 8.17
N ARG A 535 -29.20 0.84 7.90
CA ARG A 535 -27.77 0.80 8.30
C ARG A 535 -26.89 0.34 7.13
N ASP A 536 -25.74 1.01 6.98
CA ASP A 536 -24.72 0.67 5.99
C ASP A 536 -23.83 -0.51 6.44
N GLU A 537 -23.38 -1.32 5.48
CA GLU A 537 -22.43 -2.41 5.65
C GLU A 537 -21.08 -2.03 5.04
N PHE A 538 -19.98 -2.52 5.59
CA PHE A 538 -18.67 -2.29 4.99
C PHE A 538 -18.23 -3.48 4.14
N TYR A 539 -17.47 -3.21 3.09
CA TYR A 539 -16.88 -4.23 2.22
C TYR A 539 -15.41 -3.92 2.03
N PHE A 540 -14.57 -4.93 2.13
CA PHE A 540 -13.13 -4.83 1.84
C PHE A 540 -12.78 -5.73 0.66
N LEU A 541 -12.00 -5.20 -0.27
CA LEU A 541 -11.49 -5.92 -1.43
C LEU A 541 -9.98 -5.77 -1.48
N LYS A 542 -9.28 -6.90 -1.32
CA LYS A 542 -7.84 -6.98 -1.63
C LYS A 542 -7.69 -7.35 -3.10
N MET A 543 -6.99 -6.52 -3.87
CA MET A 543 -6.58 -6.85 -5.24
C MET A 543 -5.07 -7.04 -5.29
N ASP A 544 -4.66 -8.20 -5.79
CA ASP A 544 -3.28 -8.41 -6.22
C ASP A 544 -3.13 -7.73 -7.59
N ASP A 545 -1.95 -7.17 -7.88
CA ASP A 545 -1.64 -6.43 -9.12
C ASP A 545 -1.78 -7.27 -10.41
#